data_AF-A0A328PGG1-F1
#
_entry.id   AF-A0A328PGG1-F1
#
_cell.length_a   1.000
_cell.length_b   1.000
_cell.length_c   1.000
_cell.angle_alpha   90.00
_cell.angle_beta   90.00
_cell.angle_gamma   90.00
#
_symmetry.space_group_name_H-M   'P 1'
#
loop_
_entity.id
_entity.type
_entity.pdbx_description
1 polymer ?
#
loop_
_entity_poly.entity_id
_entity_poly.type
_entity_poly.pdbx_seq_one_letter_code
_entity_poly.pdbx_strand_id
1 'polypeptide(L)'
;MDYSDIVRFHGHSCAGTAIGYKVGEIVVEIFGRSEDEEIVAIVENDSCSVDAVQFMTGCTFGKGNLIFKDHGKHVYTFIERRTGEGVRISFKKSLEEFMDELGVKDRVEMTQRMLEMSPYDLFEVKRISAKPPAKARIYRSVKCSECGEPVSEHRARIKDGQIVCIPCFNKNGEDY
;
A
#
# COMPACT_ATOMS: atom_id res chain seq x y z
N MET A 1 -11.87 -14.95 0.39
CA MET A 1 -11.16 -14.44 1.57
C MET A 1 -12.13 -13.50 2.22
N ASP A 2 -12.40 -13.74 3.49
CA ASP A 2 -13.46 -13.03 4.18
C ASP A 2 -12.85 -11.90 5.01
N TYR A 3 -13.66 -10.90 5.34
CA TYR A 3 -13.20 -9.76 6.13
C TYR A 3 -12.58 -10.18 7.48
N SER A 4 -13.04 -11.28 8.08
CA SER A 4 -12.46 -11.83 9.30
C SER A 4 -11.00 -12.24 9.18
N ASP A 5 -10.56 -12.66 7.99
CA ASP A 5 -9.15 -13.02 7.74
C ASP A 5 -8.25 -11.79 7.84
N ILE A 6 -8.75 -10.65 7.36
CA ILE A 6 -8.06 -9.35 7.46
C ILE A 6 -8.00 -8.89 8.90
N VAL A 7 -9.10 -9.02 9.65
CA VAL A 7 -9.10 -8.68 11.09
C VAL A 7 -8.10 -9.53 11.85
N ARG A 8 -7.97 -10.83 11.52
CA ARG A 8 -6.96 -11.71 12.13
C ARG A 8 -5.54 -11.31 11.74
N PHE A 9 -5.30 -10.89 10.50
CA PHE A 9 -3.99 -10.45 10.02
C PHE A 9 -3.58 -9.10 10.64
N HIS A 10 -4.49 -8.13 10.65
CA HIS A 10 -4.24 -6.76 11.12
C HIS A 10 -4.33 -6.63 12.64
N GLY A 11 -5.13 -7.48 13.30
CA GLY A 11 -5.31 -7.54 14.74
C GLY A 11 -6.59 -6.87 15.27
N HIS A 12 -7.27 -6.05 14.46
CA HIS A 12 -8.55 -5.45 14.83
C HIS A 12 -9.38 -5.07 13.59
N SER A 13 -10.67 -4.78 13.80
CA SER A 13 -11.58 -4.22 12.79
C SER A 13 -11.65 -2.71 12.93
N CYS A 14 -11.44 -1.97 11.85
CA CYS A 14 -11.61 -0.53 11.79
C CYS A 14 -12.06 -0.06 10.40
N ALA A 15 -12.41 1.23 10.28
CA ALA A 15 -12.79 1.80 8.99
C ALA A 15 -11.68 1.63 7.94
N GLY A 16 -10.41 1.73 8.35
CA GLY A 16 -9.27 1.51 7.45
C GLY A 16 -9.23 0.09 6.87
N THR A 17 -9.38 -0.94 7.70
CA THR A 17 -9.42 -2.33 7.21
C THR A 17 -10.62 -2.58 6.30
N ALA A 18 -11.78 -1.98 6.57
CA ALA A 18 -12.94 -2.05 5.68
C ALA A 18 -12.69 -1.36 4.33
N ILE A 19 -12.10 -0.16 4.32
CA ILE A 19 -11.69 0.54 3.10
C ILE A 19 -10.79 -0.35 2.25
N GLY A 20 -9.71 -0.88 2.84
CA GLY A 20 -8.76 -1.69 2.09
C GLY A 20 -9.33 -3.03 1.63
N TYR A 21 -10.25 -3.64 2.39
CA TYR A 21 -10.99 -4.82 1.97
C TYR A 21 -11.82 -4.54 0.71
N LYS A 22 -12.58 -3.44 0.71
CA LYS A 22 -13.40 -3.01 -0.43
C LYS A 22 -12.57 -2.63 -1.66
N VAL A 23 -11.41 -2.02 -1.48
CA VAL A 23 -10.43 -1.81 -2.56
C VAL A 23 -9.96 -3.17 -3.10
N GLY A 24 -9.66 -4.11 -2.21
CA GLY A 24 -9.26 -5.47 -2.57
C GLY A 24 -10.32 -6.22 -3.37
N GLU A 25 -11.60 -6.09 -3.04
CA GLU A 25 -12.71 -6.67 -3.79
C GLU A 25 -12.70 -6.20 -5.26
N ILE A 26 -12.59 -4.88 -5.50
CA ILE A 26 -12.50 -4.31 -6.86
C ILE A 26 -11.31 -4.89 -7.62
N VAL A 27 -10.14 -4.95 -7.00
CA VAL A 27 -8.90 -5.36 -7.68
C VAL A 27 -8.93 -6.85 -8.02
N VAL A 28 -9.39 -7.68 -7.09
CA VAL A 28 -9.52 -9.13 -7.30
C VAL A 28 -10.57 -9.43 -8.38
N GLU A 29 -11.64 -8.66 -8.45
CA GLU A 29 -12.63 -8.74 -9.53
C GLU A 29 -12.00 -8.45 -10.90
N ILE A 30 -11.20 -7.38 -11.02
CA ILE A 30 -10.66 -6.91 -12.31
C ILE A 30 -9.44 -7.72 -12.77
N PHE A 31 -8.50 -7.99 -11.87
CA PHE A 31 -7.18 -8.55 -12.20
C PHE A 31 -6.88 -9.90 -11.53
N GLY A 32 -7.73 -10.33 -10.59
CA GLY A 32 -7.38 -11.42 -9.68
C GLY A 32 -6.36 -10.99 -8.63
N ARG A 33 -5.83 -11.98 -7.91
CA ARG A 33 -4.78 -11.79 -6.88
C ARG A 33 -3.40 -11.98 -7.51
N SER A 34 -2.45 -11.10 -7.17
CA SER A 34 -1.04 -11.22 -7.55
C SER A 34 -0.35 -12.36 -6.79
N GLU A 35 0.25 -13.30 -7.52
CA GLU A 35 1.03 -14.40 -6.93
C GLU A 35 2.45 -13.93 -6.59
N ASP A 36 3.07 -13.17 -7.49
CA ASP A 36 4.38 -12.53 -7.35
C ASP A 36 4.23 -11.03 -7.65
N GLU A 37 4.98 -10.50 -8.62
CA GLU A 37 4.97 -9.09 -9.00
C GLU A 37 4.05 -8.76 -10.20
N GLU A 38 3.14 -9.63 -10.65
CA GLU A 38 2.32 -9.40 -11.86
C GLU A 38 1.50 -8.12 -11.80
N ILE A 39 0.99 -7.78 -10.62
CA ILE A 39 0.26 -6.55 -10.37
C ILE A 39 1.12 -5.67 -9.47
N VAL A 40 1.19 -4.38 -9.78
CA VAL A 40 1.81 -3.36 -8.92
C VAL A 40 0.72 -2.53 -8.27
N ALA A 41 0.76 -2.43 -6.95
CA ALA A 41 -0.02 -1.47 -6.17
C ALA A 41 0.80 -0.22 -5.90
N ILE A 42 0.23 0.95 -6.16
CA ILE A 42 0.73 2.25 -5.71
C ILE A 42 -0.30 2.81 -4.74
N VAL A 43 0.09 2.95 -3.47
CA VAL A 43 -0.78 3.43 -2.39
C VAL A 43 -0.34 4.84 -1.99
N GLU A 44 -1.30 5.75 -1.82
CA GLU A 44 -1.02 7.16 -1.51
C GLU A 44 -1.18 7.52 -0.01
N ASN A 45 -1.24 6.50 0.87
CA ASN A 45 -1.35 6.61 2.34
C ASN A 45 -0.69 5.39 3.01
N ASP A 46 -0.49 5.48 4.32
CA ASP A 46 0.13 4.47 5.20
C ASP A 46 -0.83 3.97 6.30
N SER A 47 -2.14 4.07 6.06
CA SER A 47 -3.17 3.67 7.03
C SER A 47 -3.40 2.15 7.08
N CYS A 48 -4.22 1.68 8.05
CA CYS A 48 -4.66 0.28 8.18
C CYS A 48 -5.24 -0.33 6.89
N SER A 49 -5.73 0.51 5.96
CA SER A 49 -6.22 0.05 4.66
C SER A 49 -5.14 -0.61 3.81
N VAL A 50 -3.87 -0.22 3.96
CA VAL A 50 -2.76 -0.79 3.20
C VAL A 50 -2.54 -2.25 3.57
N ASP A 51 -2.72 -2.64 4.84
CA ASP A 51 -2.63 -4.04 5.27
C ASP A 51 -3.70 -4.90 4.61
N ALA A 52 -4.94 -4.41 4.56
CA ALA A 52 -6.03 -5.09 3.88
C ALA A 52 -5.81 -5.17 2.36
N VAL A 53 -5.27 -4.11 1.73
CA VAL A 53 -4.87 -4.12 0.32
C VAL A 53 -3.80 -5.18 0.05
N GLN A 54 -2.74 -5.23 0.87
CA GLN A 54 -1.70 -6.25 0.77
C GLN A 54 -2.30 -7.66 0.91
N PHE A 55 -3.12 -7.83 1.93
CA PHE A 55 -3.74 -9.11 2.24
C PHE A 55 -4.65 -9.59 1.14
N MET A 56 -5.46 -8.71 0.53
CA MET A 56 -6.45 -9.07 -0.50
C MET A 56 -5.84 -9.25 -1.89
N THR A 57 -4.93 -8.36 -2.28
CA THR A 57 -4.44 -8.29 -3.66
C THR A 57 -3.17 -9.10 -3.87
N GLY A 58 -2.47 -9.48 -2.80
CA GLY A 58 -1.16 -10.14 -2.90
C GLY A 58 -0.02 -9.19 -3.31
N CYS A 59 -0.31 -7.90 -3.50
CA CYS A 59 0.69 -6.85 -3.70
C CYS A 59 1.26 -6.44 -2.36
N THR A 60 2.47 -6.88 -2.02
CA THR A 60 3.04 -6.68 -0.68
C THR A 60 4.32 -5.87 -0.73
N PHE A 61 4.63 -5.19 0.37
CA PHE A 61 5.90 -4.48 0.51
C PHE A 61 7.09 -5.42 0.34
N GLY A 62 7.02 -6.62 0.92
CA GLY A 62 8.10 -7.61 0.87
C GLY A 62 8.39 -8.17 -0.52
N LYS A 63 7.37 -8.32 -1.39
CA LYS A 63 7.56 -8.72 -2.79
C LYS A 63 8.05 -7.56 -3.67
N GLY A 64 7.99 -6.32 -3.17
CA GLY A 64 8.39 -5.13 -3.90
C GLY A 64 7.42 -4.68 -4.99
N ASN A 65 6.21 -5.24 -5.03
CA ASN A 65 5.12 -4.80 -5.90
C ASN A 65 4.07 -3.92 -5.20
N LEU A 66 4.36 -3.45 -3.99
CA LEU A 66 3.66 -2.33 -3.36
C LEU A 66 4.59 -1.12 -3.24
N ILE A 67 4.15 0.01 -3.77
CA ILE A 67 4.86 1.28 -3.75
C ILE A 67 4.06 2.28 -2.92
N PHE A 68 4.67 2.75 -1.85
CA PHE A 68 4.11 3.81 -1.04
C PHE A 68 4.51 5.19 -1.59
N LYS A 69 3.53 6.08 -1.73
CA LYS A 69 3.71 7.51 -1.97
C LYS A 69 3.02 8.27 -0.86
N ASP A 70 3.79 8.98 -0.04
CA ASP A 70 3.24 9.69 1.11
C ASP A 70 2.52 10.98 0.70
N HIS A 71 1.25 10.85 0.29
CA HIS A 71 0.41 12.00 -0.07
C HIS A 71 -0.78 12.18 0.90
N GLY A 72 -0.95 11.29 1.88
CA GLY A 72 -2.08 11.28 2.80
C GLY A 72 -3.45 11.03 2.15
N LYS A 73 -3.50 10.39 0.97
CA LYS A 73 -4.74 10.19 0.20
C LYS A 73 -5.18 8.73 0.22
N HIS A 74 -6.47 8.49 0.45
CA HIS A 74 -7.11 7.19 0.20
C HIS A 74 -7.28 6.94 -1.31
N VAL A 75 -6.15 6.82 -1.99
CA VAL A 75 -6.01 6.55 -3.42
C VAL A 75 -5.11 5.33 -3.59
N TYR A 76 -5.55 4.41 -4.43
CA TYR A 76 -4.90 3.14 -4.70
C TYR A 76 -4.88 2.94 -6.21
N THR A 77 -3.71 2.79 -6.79
CA THR A 77 -3.56 2.53 -8.22
C THR A 77 -2.97 1.14 -8.42
N PHE A 78 -3.62 0.32 -9.24
CA PHE A 78 -3.13 -1.01 -9.59
C PHE A 78 -2.83 -1.05 -11.09
N ILE A 79 -1.72 -1.68 -11.46
CA ILE A 79 -1.28 -1.81 -12.85
C ILE A 79 -0.85 -3.26 -13.08
N GLU A 80 -1.44 -3.92 -14.07
CA GLU A 80 -1.00 -5.23 -14.53
C GLU A 80 0.22 -5.05 -15.45
N ARG A 81 1.32 -5.73 -15.11
CA ARG A 81 2.62 -5.44 -15.73
C ARG A 81 2.72 -5.84 -17.19
N ARG A 82 2.01 -6.90 -17.63
CA ARG A 82 2.11 -7.45 -18.99
C ARG A 82 1.40 -6.58 -20.01
N THR A 83 0.24 -6.03 -19.68
CA THR A 83 -0.61 -5.22 -20.57
C THR A 83 -0.44 -3.73 -20.35
N GLY A 84 -0.04 -3.30 -19.13
CA GLY A 84 -0.05 -1.90 -18.73
C GLY A 84 -1.45 -1.36 -18.41
N GLU A 85 -2.47 -2.22 -18.44
CA GLU A 85 -3.81 -1.87 -17.98
C GLU A 85 -3.79 -1.61 -16.47
N GLY A 86 -4.52 -0.59 -16.04
CA GLY A 86 -4.60 -0.25 -14.64
C GLY A 86 -5.95 0.29 -14.22
N VAL A 87 -6.10 0.39 -12.90
CA VAL A 87 -7.25 1.01 -12.26
C VAL A 87 -6.75 1.96 -11.18
N ARG A 88 -7.30 3.17 -11.13
CA ARG A 88 -7.13 4.13 -10.05
C ARG A 88 -8.42 4.19 -9.25
N ILE A 89 -8.34 3.86 -7.97
CA ILE A 89 -9.44 3.78 -7.03
C ILE A 89 -9.23 4.88 -5.99
N SER A 90 -10.17 5.81 -5.88
CA SER A 90 -10.10 6.90 -4.89
C SER A 90 -11.36 6.98 -4.06
N PHE A 91 -11.20 7.13 -2.75
CA PHE A 91 -12.32 7.26 -1.82
C PHE A 91 -13.06 8.57 -2.11
N LYS A 92 -14.39 8.49 -2.29
CA LYS A 92 -15.18 9.61 -2.83
C LYS A 92 -15.33 10.77 -1.86
N LYS A 93 -15.46 10.48 -0.57
CA LYS A 93 -15.74 11.43 0.50
C LYS A 93 -14.89 11.10 1.71
N SER A 94 -14.68 12.05 2.62
CA SER A 94 -14.07 11.76 3.91
C SER A 94 -14.95 10.79 4.73
N LEU A 95 -14.38 10.20 5.77
CA LEU A 95 -15.16 9.32 6.66
C LEU A 95 -16.23 10.11 7.41
N GLU A 96 -15.94 11.37 7.77
CA GLU A 96 -16.87 12.29 8.42
C GLU A 96 -18.06 12.59 7.51
N GLU A 97 -17.81 12.90 6.23
CA GLU A 97 -18.88 13.14 5.26
C GLU A 97 -19.80 11.93 5.08
N PHE A 98 -19.24 10.71 5.04
CA PHE A 98 -20.06 9.49 4.97
C PHE A 98 -20.83 9.24 6.27
N MET A 99 -20.23 9.49 7.43
CA MET A 99 -20.91 9.35 8.71
C MET A 99 -22.12 10.29 8.80
N ASP A 100 -21.96 11.54 8.37
CA ASP A 100 -23.04 12.53 8.33
C ASP A 100 -24.15 12.12 7.35
N GLU A 101 -23.78 11.68 6.14
CA GLU A 101 -24.75 11.23 5.11
C GLU A 101 -25.57 10.01 5.57
N LEU A 102 -24.95 9.08 6.29
CA LEU A 102 -25.60 7.87 6.79
C LEU A 102 -26.24 8.07 8.16
N GLY A 103 -26.07 9.23 8.80
CA GLY A 103 -26.56 9.51 10.16
C GLY A 103 -25.89 8.65 11.24
N VAL A 104 -24.69 8.15 10.98
CA VAL A 104 -23.93 7.25 11.85
C VAL A 104 -23.08 8.06 12.83
N LYS A 105 -23.11 7.70 14.11
CA LYS A 105 -22.48 8.48 15.18
C LYS A 105 -21.14 7.93 15.68
N ASP A 106 -20.83 6.67 15.36
CA ASP A 106 -19.60 6.05 15.80
C ASP A 106 -18.90 5.26 14.68
N ARG A 107 -17.61 5.03 14.89
CA ARG A 107 -16.72 4.42 13.90
C ARG A 107 -16.94 2.92 13.74
N VAL A 108 -17.53 2.26 14.72
CA VAL A 108 -17.81 0.82 14.69
C VAL A 108 -19.01 0.56 13.78
N GLU A 109 -20.11 1.29 13.99
CA GLU A 109 -21.28 1.24 13.10
C GLU A 109 -20.87 1.65 11.67
N MET A 110 -20.06 2.69 11.52
CA MET A 110 -19.59 3.12 10.20
C MET A 110 -18.82 2.00 9.49
N THR A 111 -17.93 1.31 10.21
CA THR A 111 -17.18 0.18 9.66
C THR A 111 -18.13 -0.93 9.18
N GLN A 112 -19.17 -1.26 9.93
CA GLN A 112 -20.16 -2.27 9.53
C GLN A 112 -20.92 -1.83 8.28
N ARG A 113 -21.39 -0.58 8.22
CA ARG A 113 -22.07 -0.04 7.03
C ARG A 113 -21.20 -0.12 5.79
N MET A 114 -19.92 0.25 5.89
CA MET A 114 -18.98 0.17 4.77
C MET A 114 -18.82 -1.26 4.25
N LEU A 115 -18.85 -2.27 5.14
CA LEU A 115 -18.73 -3.67 4.74
C LEU A 115 -19.95 -4.18 3.97
N GLU A 116 -21.13 -3.65 4.28
CA GLU A 116 -22.40 -3.98 3.61
C GLU A 116 -22.57 -3.25 2.27
N MET A 117 -21.95 -2.09 2.11
CA MET A 117 -22.03 -1.29 0.89
C MET A 117 -21.30 -1.93 -0.29
N SER A 118 -21.74 -1.59 -1.50
CA SER A 118 -20.98 -1.87 -2.71
C SER A 118 -19.68 -1.05 -2.69
N PRO A 119 -18.53 -1.62 -3.08
CA PRO A 119 -17.30 -0.85 -3.18
C PRO A 119 -17.45 0.31 -4.20
N TYR A 120 -18.30 0.17 -5.23
CA TYR A 120 -18.54 1.22 -6.22
C TYR A 120 -19.33 2.42 -5.66
N ASP A 121 -20.00 2.29 -4.50
CA ASP A 121 -20.63 3.43 -3.81
C ASP A 121 -19.59 4.25 -3.03
N LEU A 122 -18.58 3.57 -2.48
CA LEU A 122 -17.51 4.14 -1.66
C LEU A 122 -16.41 4.82 -2.48
N PHE A 123 -16.10 4.26 -3.66
CA PHE A 123 -14.95 4.67 -4.46
C PHE A 123 -15.33 5.20 -5.85
N GLU A 124 -14.54 6.15 -6.33
CA GLU A 124 -14.45 6.47 -7.75
C GLU A 124 -13.40 5.53 -8.37
N VAL A 125 -13.80 4.79 -9.39
CA VAL A 125 -12.97 3.79 -10.07
C VAL A 125 -12.71 4.23 -11.51
N LYS A 126 -11.46 4.52 -11.83
CA LYS A 126 -11.04 4.99 -13.17
C LYS A 126 -10.10 3.97 -13.80
N ARG A 127 -10.45 3.46 -14.98
CA ARG A 127 -9.51 2.69 -15.82
C ARG A 127 -8.42 3.64 -16.33
N ILE A 128 -7.18 3.17 -16.31
CA ILE A 128 -6.01 3.90 -16.79
C ILE A 128 -5.13 2.97 -17.61
N SER A 129 -4.23 3.54 -18.40
CA SER A 129 -3.12 2.84 -19.04
C SER A 129 -1.84 3.52 -18.60
N ALA A 130 -0.94 2.77 -17.97
CA ALA A 130 0.29 3.31 -17.42
C ALA A 130 1.43 2.31 -17.56
N LYS A 131 2.64 2.83 -17.80
CA LYS A 131 3.84 1.99 -17.75
C LYS A 131 4.06 1.56 -16.29
N PRO A 132 4.12 0.25 -15.99
CA PRO A 132 4.36 -0.20 -14.63
C PRO A 132 5.75 0.27 -14.15
N PRO A 133 5.90 0.56 -12.85
CA PRO A 133 7.20 0.78 -12.22
C PRO A 133 8.16 -0.39 -12.45
N ALA A 134 9.46 -0.22 -12.20
CA ALA A 134 10.41 -1.32 -12.34
C ALA A 134 10.07 -2.48 -11.37
N LYS A 135 10.47 -3.71 -11.72
CA LYS A 135 10.41 -4.85 -10.80
C LYS A 135 11.43 -4.71 -9.67
N ALA A 136 11.17 -5.40 -8.55
CA ALA A 136 12.17 -5.54 -7.51
C ALA A 136 13.45 -6.15 -8.09
N ARG A 137 14.60 -5.71 -7.58
CA ARG A 137 15.92 -6.20 -8.02
C ARG A 137 16.70 -6.69 -6.82
N ILE A 138 17.36 -7.83 -7.00
CA ILE A 138 18.33 -8.33 -6.03
C ILE A 138 19.64 -7.61 -6.28
N TYR A 139 20.06 -6.83 -5.29
CA TYR A 139 21.30 -6.08 -5.29
C TYR A 139 22.33 -6.78 -4.42
N ARG A 140 23.61 -6.58 -4.72
CA ARG A 140 24.68 -7.10 -3.85
C ARG A 140 24.69 -6.36 -2.52
N SER A 141 25.25 -7.01 -1.50
CA SER A 141 25.52 -6.39 -0.21
C SER A 141 26.97 -5.92 -0.15
N VAL A 142 27.16 -4.68 0.28
CA VAL A 142 28.47 -4.09 0.61
C VAL A 142 28.51 -3.80 2.11
N LYS A 143 29.69 -3.74 2.72
CA LYS A 143 29.81 -3.41 4.15
C LYS A 143 29.92 -1.91 4.35
N CYS A 144 29.16 -1.37 5.30
CA CYS A 144 29.34 0.00 5.77
C CYS A 144 30.67 0.13 6.53
N SER A 145 31.53 1.06 6.14
CA SER A 145 32.82 1.31 6.79
C SER A 145 32.69 1.90 8.20
N GLU A 146 31.53 2.49 8.56
CA GLU A 146 31.32 3.08 9.89
C GLU A 146 30.73 2.09 10.91
N CYS A 147 29.62 1.41 10.60
CA CYS A 147 28.96 0.49 11.55
C CYS A 147 29.30 -1.00 11.31
N GLY A 148 29.90 -1.36 10.17
CA GLY A 148 30.23 -2.74 9.81
C GLY A 148 29.06 -3.58 9.28
N GLU A 149 27.83 -3.08 9.33
CA GLU A 149 26.63 -3.78 8.85
C GLU A 149 26.60 -3.89 7.32
N PRO A 150 26.05 -4.98 6.76
CA PRO A 150 25.81 -5.07 5.32
C PRO A 150 24.68 -4.13 4.89
N VAL A 151 24.90 -3.41 3.80
CA VAL A 151 23.91 -2.54 3.15
C VAL A 151 23.78 -2.93 1.68
N SER A 152 22.55 -2.86 1.15
CA SER A 152 22.31 -3.08 -0.27
C SER A 152 23.03 -2.02 -1.11
N GLU A 153 23.74 -2.42 -2.17
CA GLU A 153 24.64 -1.53 -2.94
C GLU A 153 23.92 -0.27 -3.47
N HIS A 154 22.67 -0.41 -3.92
CA HIS A 154 21.86 0.71 -4.43
C HIS A 154 21.44 1.73 -3.34
N ARG A 155 21.55 1.34 -2.06
CA ARG A 155 21.29 2.20 -0.89
C ARG A 155 22.56 2.69 -0.23
N ALA A 156 23.73 2.19 -0.60
CA ALA A 156 24.99 2.70 -0.07
C ALA A 156 25.22 4.16 -0.51
N ARG A 157 26.06 4.86 0.25
CA ARG A 157 26.53 6.22 -0.03
C ARG A 157 28.06 6.25 0.06
N ILE A 158 28.67 7.27 -0.53
CA ILE A 158 30.10 7.52 -0.42
C ILE A 158 30.32 8.73 0.48
N LYS A 159 31.05 8.54 1.59
CA LYS A 159 31.47 9.58 2.53
C LYS A 159 32.97 9.49 2.73
N ASP A 160 33.70 10.55 2.42
CA ASP A 160 35.17 10.59 2.51
C ASP A 160 35.87 9.43 1.78
N GLY A 161 35.36 9.05 0.61
CA GLY A 161 35.87 7.94 -0.19
C GLY A 161 35.53 6.54 0.34
N GLN A 162 34.79 6.44 1.45
CA GLN A 162 34.37 5.18 2.07
C GLN A 162 32.89 4.89 1.77
N ILE A 163 32.56 3.60 1.67
CA ILE A 163 31.17 3.13 1.51
C ILE A 163 30.49 3.17 2.88
N VAL A 164 29.36 3.86 3.00
CA VAL A 164 28.57 3.94 4.23
C VAL A 164 27.09 3.68 3.97
N CYS A 165 26.37 3.21 4.99
CA CYS A 165 24.90 3.11 4.94
C CYS A 165 24.25 4.50 5.09
N ILE A 166 22.98 4.65 4.69
CA ILE A 166 22.23 5.91 4.78
C ILE A 166 22.24 6.49 6.21
N PRO A 167 21.94 5.71 7.28
CA PRO A 167 22.00 6.24 8.65
C PRO A 167 23.37 6.78 9.04
N CYS A 168 24.47 6.09 8.70
CA CYS A 168 25.83 6.58 8.99
C CYS A 168 26.21 7.81 8.13
N PHE A 169 25.68 7.89 6.91
CA PHE A 169 25.84 9.06 6.06
C PHE A 169 25.16 10.30 6.68
N ASN A 170 23.96 10.12 7.23
CA ASN A 170 23.09 11.17 7.77
C ASN A 170 23.35 11.53 9.25
N LYS A 171 24.48 11.14 9.86
CA LYS A 171 24.78 11.29 11.31
C LYS A 171 24.77 12.72 11.93
N ASN A 172 24.06 13.68 11.32
CA ASN A 172 23.77 15.01 11.85
C ASN A 172 22.33 15.17 12.37
N GLY A 173 21.78 14.13 13.01
CA GLY A 173 20.61 14.24 13.89
C GLY A 173 19.32 13.62 13.33
N GLU A 174 18.70 12.81 14.20
CA GLU A 174 17.31 12.32 14.11
C GLU A 174 17.03 11.31 12.98
N ASP A 175 17.40 10.05 13.16
CA ASP A 175 16.88 8.95 12.30
C ASP A 175 16.57 7.67 13.11
N TYR A 176 16.30 7.78 14.42
CA TYR A 176 15.53 6.84 15.24
C TYR A 176 14.88 7.54 16.43
#